data_AF-A0A147HR92-F1
#
_entry.id   AF-A0A147HR92-F1
#
_cell.length_a   1.000
_cell.length_b   1.000
_cell.length_c   1.000
_cell.angle_alpha   90.00
_cell.angle_beta   90.00
_cell.angle_gamma   90.00
#
_symmetry.space_group_name_H-M   'P 1'
#
loop_
_entity.id
_entity.type
_entity.pdbx_description
1 polymer ?
#
loop_
_entity_poly.entity_id
_entity_poly.type
_entity_poly.pdbx_seq_one_letter_code
_entity_poly.pdbx_strand_id
1 'polypeptide(L)'
;IYNHGPSAAPEVTVAVTAEADIEPEPPKRRFGRFFSAERTVKREFFGSASRPGISSVMVDAFNIMQDRITRARLAGDPPDMLISPRVGQIGWFDFHRADELIAHGIRAAERAIGAIEEAIEILVPPSTGAGTTGK
;
A
#
# COMPACT_ATOMS: atom_id res chain seq x y z
N ILE A 1 -7.30 2.62 -6.53
CA ILE A 1 -8.18 2.05 -5.49
C ILE A 1 -8.43 0.60 -5.90
N TYR A 2 -7.67 -0.34 -5.34
CA TYR A 2 -7.79 -1.76 -5.66
C TYR A 2 -8.40 -2.48 -4.46
N ASN A 3 -9.48 -3.20 -4.73
CA ASN A 3 -10.32 -3.88 -3.75
C ASN A 3 -10.01 -5.38 -3.83
N HIS A 4 -9.50 -5.97 -2.75
CA HIS A 4 -9.41 -7.42 -2.63
C HIS A 4 -10.77 -7.96 -2.17
N GLY A 5 -11.58 -8.49 -3.09
CA GLY A 5 -12.82 -9.22 -2.78
C GLY A 5 -12.56 -10.73 -2.65
N PRO A 6 -13.25 -11.47 -1.77
CA PRO A 6 -13.09 -12.92 -1.69
C PRO A 6 -13.98 -13.65 -2.70
N SER A 7 -13.38 -14.68 -3.31
CA SER A 7 -13.91 -15.58 -4.34
C SER A 7 -15.07 -16.47 -3.86
N ALA A 8 -15.92 -16.85 -4.81
CA ALA A 8 -17.19 -17.56 -4.70
C ALA A 8 -17.11 -19.07 -4.31
N ALA A 9 -18.29 -19.62 -4.02
CA ALA A 9 -18.67 -20.89 -3.36
C ALA A 9 -18.28 -22.22 -4.07
N PRO A 10 -18.70 -23.38 -3.51
CA PRO A 10 -19.97 -23.94 -3.99
C PRO A 10 -20.93 -24.49 -2.91
N GLU A 11 -22.20 -24.53 -3.30
CA GLU A 11 -23.39 -25.03 -2.62
C GLU A 11 -23.39 -26.57 -2.47
N VAL A 12 -23.94 -27.07 -1.36
CA VAL A 12 -24.48 -28.44 -1.27
C VAL A 12 -25.82 -28.39 -0.56
N THR A 13 -26.87 -28.71 -1.32
CA THR A 13 -28.24 -28.91 -0.88
C THR A 13 -28.44 -30.36 -0.41
N VAL A 14 -29.03 -30.56 0.78
CA VAL A 14 -29.62 -31.85 1.15
C VAL A 14 -30.95 -31.61 1.86
N ALA A 15 -31.93 -32.40 1.43
CA ALA A 15 -33.36 -32.29 1.65
C ALA A 15 -33.81 -32.33 3.12
N VAL A 16 -34.88 -31.57 3.37
CA VAL A 16 -35.69 -31.56 4.58
C VAL A 16 -36.47 -32.87 4.68
N THR A 17 -36.39 -33.54 5.82
CA THR A 17 -37.49 -34.35 6.36
C THR A 17 -37.78 -33.82 7.76
N ALA A 18 -39.04 -33.45 7.99
CA ALA A 18 -39.55 -32.96 9.25
C ALA A 18 -40.27 -34.11 9.95
N GLU A 19 -40.06 -34.28 11.26
CA GLU A 19 -41.13 -34.64 12.19
C GLU A 19 -40.73 -34.40 13.66
N ALA A 20 -41.61 -33.63 14.31
CA ALA A 20 -42.02 -33.50 15.71
C ALA A 20 -41.05 -33.74 16.90
N ASP A 21 -40.97 -32.67 17.71
CA ASP A 21 -41.10 -32.62 19.17
C ASP A 21 -40.12 -33.39 20.07
N ILE A 22 -39.19 -32.61 20.66
CA ILE A 22 -39.02 -32.37 22.11
C ILE A 22 -38.13 -31.12 22.21
N GLU A 23 -38.60 -30.02 22.80
CA GLU A 23 -37.75 -28.88 23.17
C GLU A 23 -37.00 -29.21 24.48
N PRO A 24 -35.68 -29.46 24.48
CA PRO A 24 -34.91 -29.38 25.72
C PRO A 24 -34.59 -27.92 26.00
N GLU A 25 -34.91 -27.46 27.22
CA GLU A 25 -34.58 -26.13 27.72
C GLU A 25 -33.15 -25.70 27.32
N PRO A 26 -32.93 -24.44 26.90
CA PRO A 26 -31.63 -23.98 26.48
C PRO A 26 -30.65 -24.13 27.65
N PRO A 27 -29.55 -24.91 27.51
CA PRO A 27 -28.57 -25.02 28.58
C PRO A 27 -28.03 -23.62 28.83
N LYS A 28 -28.11 -23.16 30.09
CA LYS A 28 -27.57 -21.88 30.55
C LYS A 28 -26.09 -21.79 30.18
N ARG A 29 -25.80 -21.24 28.99
CA ARG A 29 -24.45 -21.06 28.45
C ARG A 29 -23.75 -19.96 29.25
N ARG A 30 -23.22 -20.34 30.41
CA ARG A 30 -22.40 -19.49 31.27
C ARG A 30 -20.93 -19.88 31.23
N PHE A 31 -20.39 -20.33 30.09
CA PHE A 31 -18.94 -20.61 29.93
C PHE A 31 -18.40 -20.37 28.50
N GLY A 32 -18.95 -19.42 27.74
CA GLY A 32 -18.53 -19.15 26.34
C GLY A 32 -17.85 -17.80 26.07
N ARG A 33 -17.58 -16.99 27.10
CA ARG A 33 -17.21 -15.56 26.93
C ARG A 33 -15.75 -15.31 26.51
N PHE A 34 -14.94 -16.36 26.35
CA PHE A 34 -13.51 -16.25 26.02
C PHE A 34 -13.17 -16.49 24.53
N PHE A 35 -14.07 -17.10 23.73
CA PHE A 35 -13.83 -17.35 22.30
C PHE A 35 -14.43 -16.28 21.36
N SER A 36 -15.16 -15.30 21.88
CA SER A 36 -15.77 -14.21 21.08
C SER A 36 -14.93 -12.95 21.03
N ALA A 37 -14.14 -12.66 22.08
CA ALA A 37 -13.31 -11.45 22.15
C ALA A 37 -12.28 -11.43 21.02
N GLU A 38 -11.60 -12.56 20.78
CA GLU A 38 -10.58 -12.68 19.73
C GLU A 38 -11.15 -12.48 18.32
N ARG A 39 -12.38 -12.96 18.05
CA ARG A 39 -13.06 -12.76 16.76
C ARG A 39 -13.49 -11.32 16.54
N THR A 40 -13.98 -10.63 17.57
CA THR A 40 -14.36 -9.21 17.47
C THR A 40 -13.14 -8.34 17.23
N VAL A 41 -12.03 -8.59 17.93
CA VAL A 41 -10.75 -7.88 17.72
C VAL A 41 -10.18 -8.16 16.32
N LYS A 42 -10.20 -9.41 15.86
CA LYS A 42 -9.81 -9.74 14.47
C LYS A 42 -10.65 -9.00 13.44
N ARG A 43 -11.97 -8.89 13.66
CA ARG A 43 -12.87 -8.16 12.76
C ARG A 43 -12.61 -6.66 12.74
N GLU A 44 -12.23 -6.05 13.86
CA GLU A 44 -11.85 -4.63 13.88
C GLU A 44 -10.49 -4.40 13.22
N PHE A 45 -9.54 -5.30 13.43
CA PHE A 45 -8.19 -5.15 12.88
C PHE A 45 -8.14 -5.40 11.36
N PHE A 46 -8.74 -6.49 10.90
CA PHE A 46 -8.77 -6.90 9.48
C PHE A 46 -9.97 -6.37 8.70
N GLY A 47 -11.01 -5.88 9.39
CA GLY A 47 -12.25 -5.40 8.77
C GLY A 47 -13.27 -6.51 8.50
N SER A 48 -14.38 -6.11 7.89
CA SER A 48 -15.39 -7.00 7.31
C SER A 48 -15.67 -6.58 5.86
N ALA A 49 -16.39 -7.41 5.09
CA ALA A 49 -16.74 -7.11 3.70
C ALA A 49 -17.43 -5.74 3.48
N SER A 50 -18.05 -5.16 4.52
CA SER A 50 -18.74 -3.87 4.47
C SER A 50 -18.03 -2.75 5.25
N ARG A 51 -16.92 -3.02 5.96
CA ARG A 51 -16.21 -2.03 6.77
C ARG A 51 -14.70 -2.27 6.72
N PRO A 52 -13.89 -1.28 6.30
CA PRO A 52 -12.43 -1.37 6.36
C PRO A 52 -11.94 -1.67 7.78
N GLY A 53 -10.89 -2.48 7.89
CA GLY A 53 -10.21 -2.72 9.15
C GLY A 53 -9.36 -1.52 9.56
N ILE A 54 -9.00 -1.45 10.84
CA ILE A 54 -8.08 -0.42 11.35
C ILE A 54 -6.77 -0.44 10.56
N SER A 55 -6.26 -1.62 10.23
CA SER A 55 -5.02 -1.78 9.45
C SER A 55 -5.09 -1.12 8.06
N SER A 56 -6.16 -1.36 7.30
CA SER A 56 -6.33 -0.75 5.98
C SER A 56 -6.52 0.77 6.07
N VAL A 57 -7.30 1.25 7.03
CA VAL A 57 -7.50 2.70 7.23
C VAL A 57 -6.20 3.39 7.61
N MET A 58 -5.38 2.76 8.44
CA MET A 58 -4.06 3.29 8.80
C MET A 58 -3.14 3.40 7.59
N VAL A 59 -3.08 2.38 6.73
CA VAL A 59 -2.29 2.43 5.47
C VAL A 59 -2.77 3.56 4.57
N ASP A 60 -4.08 3.71 4.40
CA ASP A 60 -4.66 4.80 3.60
C ASP A 60 -4.32 6.18 4.18
N ALA A 61 -4.43 6.34 5.50
CA ALA A 61 -4.08 7.57 6.20
C ALA A 61 -2.60 7.92 6.00
N PHE A 62 -1.70 6.92 6.05
CA PHE A 62 -0.28 7.13 5.78
C PHE A 62 -0.03 7.61 4.35
N ASN A 63 -0.69 7.00 3.35
CA ASN A 63 -0.57 7.45 1.96
C ASN A 63 -1.02 8.91 1.80
N ILE A 64 -2.14 9.30 2.42
CA ILE A 64 -2.65 10.67 2.38
C ILE A 64 -1.68 11.66 3.04
N MET A 65 -1.19 11.32 4.23
CA MET A 65 -0.25 12.19 4.96
C MET A 65 1.06 12.35 4.18
N GLN A 66 1.58 11.27 3.59
CA GLN A 66 2.79 11.33 2.77
C GLN A 66 2.62 12.16 1.51
N ASP A 67 1.52 11.98 0.76
CA ASP A 67 1.25 12.82 -0.41
C ASP A 67 1.15 14.29 0.00
N ARG A 68 0.46 14.58 1.11
CA ARG A 68 0.31 15.95 1.59
C ARG A 68 1.64 16.58 2.01
N ILE A 69 2.48 15.86 2.76
CA ILE A 69 3.80 16.36 3.18
C ILE A 69 4.69 16.56 1.96
N THR A 70 4.73 15.59 1.04
CA THR A 70 5.52 15.67 -0.19
C THR A 70 5.12 16.87 -1.03
N ARG A 71 3.82 17.05 -1.28
CA ARG A 71 3.31 18.20 -2.05
C ARG A 71 3.58 19.54 -1.35
N ALA A 72 3.42 19.60 -0.03
CA ALA A 72 3.72 20.81 0.73
C ALA A 72 5.21 21.18 0.65
N ARG A 73 6.10 20.19 0.67
CA ARG A 73 7.55 20.40 0.48
C ARG A 73 7.87 20.86 -0.94
N LEU A 74 7.38 20.16 -1.96
CA LEU A 74 7.61 20.53 -3.36
C LEU A 74 7.04 21.91 -3.71
N ALA A 75 5.97 22.35 -3.05
CA ALA A 75 5.42 23.69 -3.23
C ALA A 75 6.23 24.79 -2.53
N GLY A 76 6.88 24.46 -1.40
CA GLY A 76 7.69 25.42 -0.64
C GLY A 76 9.13 25.52 -1.15
N ASP A 77 9.68 24.40 -1.60
CA ASP A 77 11.05 24.26 -2.11
C ASP A 77 11.01 23.33 -3.34
N PRO A 78 10.68 23.88 -4.53
CA PRO A 78 10.56 23.08 -5.73
C PRO A 78 11.93 22.55 -6.18
N PRO A 79 12.05 21.28 -6.56
CA PRO A 79 13.30 20.76 -7.08
C PRO A 79 13.57 21.32 -8.47
N ASP A 80 14.83 21.49 -8.83
CA ASP A 80 15.23 21.83 -10.20
C ASP A 80 14.75 20.77 -11.21
N MET A 81 14.68 19.52 -10.76
CA MET A 81 14.19 18.39 -11.54
C MET A 81 13.48 17.35 -10.67
N LEU A 82 12.36 16.79 -11.15
CA LEU A 82 11.63 15.71 -10.48
C LEU A 82 11.56 14.45 -11.36
N ILE A 83 11.97 13.31 -10.80
CA ILE A 83 11.79 11.99 -11.40
C ILE A 83 10.71 11.24 -10.61
N SER A 84 9.64 10.82 -11.30
CA SER A 84 8.49 10.13 -10.68
C SER A 84 8.28 8.74 -11.29
N PRO A 85 8.92 7.69 -10.72
CA PRO A 85 8.70 6.30 -11.13
C PRO A 85 7.25 5.86 -10.92
N ARG A 86 6.70 5.10 -11.87
CA ARG A 86 5.33 4.58 -11.79
C ARG A 86 5.30 3.28 -10.97
N VAL A 87 5.14 3.39 -9.65
CA VAL A 87 5.29 2.26 -8.70
C VAL A 87 4.04 1.97 -7.85
N GLY A 88 2.90 2.62 -8.14
CA GLY A 88 1.70 2.57 -7.30
C GLY A 88 1.00 1.20 -7.15
N GLN A 89 1.54 0.13 -7.72
CA GLN A 89 1.01 -1.24 -7.62
C GLN A 89 1.81 -2.13 -6.67
N ILE A 90 2.88 -1.62 -6.06
CA ILE A 90 3.76 -2.38 -5.15
C ILE A 90 3.48 -1.89 -3.74
N GLY A 91 3.07 -2.82 -2.86
CA GLY A 91 2.79 -2.53 -1.46
C GLY A 91 4.05 -2.28 -0.63
N TRP A 92 3.87 -1.67 0.55
CA TRP A 92 4.96 -1.35 1.49
C TRP A 92 5.79 -2.56 1.92
N PHE A 93 5.18 -3.74 1.94
CA PHE A 93 5.79 -4.99 2.41
C PHE A 93 6.03 -6.01 1.30
N ASP A 94 5.92 -5.60 0.03
CA ASP A 94 6.13 -6.48 -1.14
C ASP A 94 7.63 -6.66 -1.45
N PHE A 95 8.42 -7.13 -0.48
CA PHE A 95 9.88 -7.28 -0.62
C PHE A 95 10.28 -8.24 -1.75
N HIS A 96 9.42 -9.21 -2.05
CA HIS A 96 9.59 -10.14 -3.17
C HIS A 96 9.55 -9.47 -4.55
N ARG A 97 9.07 -8.22 -4.65
CA ARG A 97 8.98 -7.42 -5.89
C ARG A 97 10.05 -6.33 -5.97
N ALA A 98 11.10 -6.42 -5.16
CA ALA A 98 12.19 -5.44 -5.16
C ALA A 98 12.80 -5.23 -6.55
N ASP A 99 13.05 -6.31 -7.29
CA ASP A 99 13.63 -6.23 -8.64
C ASP A 99 12.72 -5.46 -9.62
N GLU A 100 11.41 -5.68 -9.54
CA GLU A 100 10.42 -4.95 -10.33
C GLU A 100 10.47 -3.45 -10.00
N LEU A 101 10.54 -3.10 -8.71
CA LEU A 101 10.62 -1.73 -8.23
C LEU A 101 11.89 -1.02 -8.73
N ILE A 102 13.04 -1.70 -8.66
CA ILE A 102 14.32 -1.19 -9.18
C ILE A 102 14.21 -0.95 -10.68
N ALA A 103 13.66 -1.89 -11.44
CA ALA A 103 13.45 -1.74 -12.88
C ALA A 103 12.50 -0.58 -13.24
N HIS A 104 11.51 -0.27 -12.40
CA HIS A 104 10.68 0.93 -12.55
C HIS A 104 11.48 2.22 -12.34
N GLY A 105 12.39 2.24 -11.36
CA GLY A 105 13.32 3.34 -11.11
C GLY A 105 14.27 3.59 -12.28
N ILE A 106 14.95 2.52 -12.75
CA ILE A 106 15.87 2.58 -13.90
C ILE A 106 15.17 3.17 -15.12
N ARG A 107 14.01 2.60 -15.51
CA ARG A 107 13.25 3.10 -16.67
C ARG A 107 12.79 4.55 -16.50
N ALA A 108 12.54 5.00 -15.28
CA ALA A 108 12.17 6.38 -15.02
C ALA A 108 13.35 7.34 -15.17
N ALA A 109 14.54 6.94 -14.69
CA ALA A 109 15.78 7.68 -14.87
C ALA A 109 16.21 7.73 -16.35
N GLU A 110 16.14 6.61 -17.07
CA GLU A 110 16.47 6.53 -18.50
C GLU A 110 15.61 7.50 -19.34
N ARG A 111 14.30 7.58 -19.06
CA ARG A 111 13.42 8.55 -19.72
C ARG A 111 13.76 10.00 -19.38
N ALA A 112 14.39 10.22 -18.25
CA ALA A 112 14.74 11.54 -17.75
C ALA A 112 16.15 11.98 -18.16
N ILE A 113 16.94 11.14 -18.82
CA ILE A 113 18.39 11.35 -19.00
C ILE A 113 18.74 12.71 -19.64
N GLY A 114 18.03 13.12 -20.69
CA GLY A 114 18.31 14.40 -21.36
C GLY A 114 18.03 15.61 -20.45
N ALA A 115 16.97 15.55 -19.64
CA ALA A 115 16.67 16.61 -18.69
C ALA A 115 17.63 16.59 -17.47
N ILE A 116 18.19 15.42 -17.12
CA ILE A 116 19.27 15.32 -16.12
C ILE A 116 20.53 16.01 -16.64
N GLU A 117 20.92 15.74 -17.89
CA GLU A 117 22.09 16.36 -18.53
C GLU A 117 21.93 17.89 -18.60
N GLU A 118 20.78 18.38 -19.06
CA GLU A 118 20.46 19.81 -19.09
C GLU A 118 20.54 20.45 -17.70
N ALA A 119 19.97 19.79 -16.68
CA ALA A 119 20.04 20.27 -15.30
C ALA A 119 21.49 20.33 -14.79
N ILE A 120 22.33 19.33 -15.10
CA ILE A 120 23.75 19.32 -14.72
C ILE A 120 24.50 20.49 -15.36
N GLU A 121 24.28 20.76 -16.65
CA GLU A 121 24.94 21.86 -17.36
C GLU A 121 24.60 23.23 -16.77
N ILE A 122 23.34 23.42 -16.34
CA ILE A 122 22.87 24.68 -15.76
C ILE A 122 23.37 24.84 -14.31
N LEU A 123 23.32 23.77 -13.52
CA LEU A 123 23.55 23.83 -12.06
C LEU A 123 25.02 23.68 -11.68
N VAL A 124 25.82 22.98 -12.51
CA VAL A 124 27.24 22.76 -12.27
C VAL A 124 28.05 23.67 -13.20
N PRO A 125 28.55 24.84 -12.73
CA PRO A 125 29.40 25.66 -13.55
C PRO A 125 30.63 24.86 -13.99
N PRO A 126 31.13 25.05 -15.23
CA PRO A 126 32.32 24.36 -15.69
C PRO A 126 33.46 24.66 -14.71
N SER A 127 34.08 23.61 -14.17
CA SER A 127 35.22 23.76 -13.27
C SER A 127 36.32 24.54 -13.99
N THR A 128 36.61 25.78 -13.56
CA THR A 128 37.69 26.64 -14.09
C THR A 128 39.10 26.11 -13.75
N GLY A 129 39.33 24.81 -13.88
CA GLY A 129 40.53 24.13 -13.38
C GLY A 129 41.13 23.15 -14.37
N ALA A 130 41.29 23.55 -15.63
CA ALA A 130 42.10 22.81 -16.60
C ALA A 130 43.24 23.71 -17.13
N GLY A 131 44.36 23.71 -16.40
CA GLY A 131 45.70 23.83 -16.98
C GLY A 131 46.15 25.18 -17.55
N THR A 132 46.28 26.21 -16.70
CA THR A 132 47.31 27.24 -16.93
C THR A 132 48.53 26.92 -16.07
N THR A 133 49.34 25.94 -16.47
CA THR A 133 50.75 25.89 -16.01
C THR A 133 51.58 24.99 -16.93
N GLY A 134 52.54 25.59 -17.62
CA GLY A 134 53.64 24.86 -18.25
C GLY A 134 54.03 25.38 -19.63
N LYS A 135 54.79 26.49 -19.62
CA LYS A 135 55.69 27.03 -20.66
C LYS A 135 55.64 26.43 -22.07
#